data_AF-A0A384K3V3-F1
#
_entry.id   AF-A0A384K3V3-F1
#
_cell.length_a   1.000
_cell.length_b   1.000
_cell.length_c   1.000
_cell.angle_alpha   90.00
_cell.angle_beta   90.00
_cell.angle_gamma   90.00
#
_symmetry.space_group_name_H-M   'P 1'
#
loop_
_entity.id
_entity.type
_entity.pdbx_description
1 polymer ?
#
loop_
_entity_poly.entity_id
_entity_poly.type
_entity_poly.pdbx_seq_one_letter_code
_entity_poly.pdbx_strand_id
1 'polypeptide(L)'
;MAERGFGGFLRAVPFLGYHHVLMILIAITIILLSLLLAGCSSSSPMIPDIFLISLYYQSYTPVPSTAQADYNVHTAISNIVGQAKLAARVGYFGICVSPDGGAWLCSNNATALANEVSVDQDPLNLIWLASQFKDMIVFPYLIIIAIIFAFICLLLLATFPGWHEEEDAHGSEREVKPFPSRFVSQIALAIIFIASIFVLVSVLWQHTASVAASIIAQDLGNGSVKSGVGSTAMVLGWFSFALLIVVTIGLLVMILSIRVLSETFG
;
A
#
# COMPACT_ATOMS: atom_id res chain seq x y z
N MET A 1 -3.41 8.36 35.33
CA MET A 1 -4.28 7.57 34.41
C MET A 1 -3.50 6.78 33.35
N ALA A 2 -2.21 7.05 33.13
CA ALA A 2 -1.36 6.35 32.15
C ALA A 2 -0.74 5.02 32.64
N GLU A 3 -0.63 4.78 33.96
CA GLU A 3 0.00 3.55 34.48
C GLU A 3 -0.89 2.29 34.41
N ARG A 4 -2.21 2.44 34.29
CA ARG A 4 -3.14 1.30 34.22
C ARG A 4 -3.15 0.59 32.85
N GLY A 5 -2.76 1.29 31.78
CA GLY A 5 -2.66 0.68 30.44
C GLY A 5 -1.43 -0.22 30.29
N PHE A 6 -0.31 0.19 30.88
CA PHE A 6 0.95 -0.56 30.80
C PHE A 6 0.92 -1.85 31.64
N GLY A 7 0.30 -1.83 32.82
CA GLY A 7 0.10 -3.03 33.65
C GLY A 7 -0.84 -4.07 33.05
N GLY A 8 -1.82 -3.66 32.24
CA GLY A 8 -2.69 -4.57 31.48
C GLY A 8 -1.96 -5.21 30.29
N PHE A 9 -1.14 -4.44 29.57
CA PHE A 9 -0.28 -4.94 28.50
C PHE A 9 0.75 -5.96 29.04
N LEU A 10 1.44 -5.63 30.15
CA LEU A 10 2.40 -6.53 30.81
C LEU A 10 1.77 -7.83 31.34
N ARG A 11 0.48 -7.84 31.69
CA ARG A 11 -0.27 -9.05 32.08
C ARG A 11 -0.68 -9.94 30.90
N ALA A 12 -0.76 -9.40 29.68
CA ALA A 12 -1.06 -10.16 28.48
C ALA A 12 0.20 -10.76 27.81
N VAL A 13 1.39 -10.25 28.14
CA VAL A 13 2.70 -10.74 27.66
C VAL A 13 2.93 -12.25 27.86
N PRO A 14 2.58 -12.89 29.01
CA PRO A 14 2.79 -14.34 29.16
C PRO A 14 1.86 -15.21 28.29
N PHE A 15 0.77 -14.66 27.75
CA PHE A 15 -0.12 -15.34 26.80
C PHE A 15 0.17 -15.01 25.33
N LEU A 16 1.08 -14.06 25.05
CA LEU A 16 1.42 -13.65 23.70
C LEU A 16 2.47 -14.61 23.12
N GLY A 17 2.03 -15.78 22.65
CA GLY A 17 2.90 -16.72 21.95
C GLY A 17 3.54 -16.08 20.71
N TYR A 18 4.74 -16.54 20.32
CA TYR A 18 5.48 -16.04 19.15
C TYR A 18 4.63 -15.91 17.87
N HIS A 19 3.74 -16.87 17.62
CA HIS A 19 2.83 -16.85 16.46
C HIS A 19 1.81 -15.72 16.51
N HIS A 20 1.38 -15.24 17.69
CA HIS A 20 0.50 -14.08 17.81
C HIS A 20 1.17 -12.80 17.34
N VAL A 21 2.47 -12.62 17.61
CA VAL A 21 3.24 -11.48 17.08
C VAL A 21 3.20 -11.50 15.55
N LEU A 22 3.45 -12.68 14.95
CA LEU A 22 3.37 -12.83 13.49
C LEU A 22 1.96 -12.55 12.96
N MET A 23 0.91 -13.02 13.64
CA MET A 23 -0.49 -12.73 13.27
C MET A 23 -0.79 -11.23 13.31
N ILE A 24 -0.32 -10.51 14.33
CA ILE A 24 -0.50 -9.05 14.44
C ILE A 24 0.19 -8.35 13.27
N LEU A 25 1.42 -8.73 12.93
CA LEU A 25 2.14 -8.16 11.78
C LEU A 25 1.39 -8.43 10.46
N ILE A 26 0.86 -9.64 10.26
CA ILE A 26 0.04 -9.96 9.09
C ILE A 26 -1.24 -9.13 9.07
N ALA A 27 -1.92 -8.97 10.22
CA ALA A 27 -3.14 -8.16 10.31
C ALA A 27 -2.89 -6.70 9.95
N ILE A 28 -1.79 -6.12 10.47
CA ILE A 28 -1.36 -4.77 10.11
C ILE A 28 -1.10 -4.67 8.60
N THR A 29 -0.36 -5.62 8.02
CA THR A 29 -0.14 -5.67 6.57
C THR A 29 -1.44 -5.68 5.77
N ILE A 30 -2.42 -6.51 6.15
CA ILE A 30 -3.72 -6.57 5.47
C ILE A 30 -4.40 -5.20 5.49
N ILE A 31 -4.39 -4.52 6.64
CA ILE A 31 -4.97 -3.19 6.79
C ILE A 31 -4.25 -2.18 5.89
N LEU A 32 -2.93 -2.14 5.92
CA LEU A 32 -2.13 -1.21 5.13
C LEU A 32 -2.33 -1.38 3.62
N LEU A 33 -2.31 -2.62 3.13
CA LEU A 33 -2.57 -2.93 1.72
C LEU A 33 -4.03 -2.61 1.33
N SER A 34 -4.99 -2.81 2.24
CA SER A 34 -6.39 -2.43 1.99
C SER A 34 -6.55 -0.91 1.89
N LEU A 35 -5.89 -0.16 2.77
CA LEU A 35 -5.88 1.31 2.70
C LEU A 35 -5.22 1.82 1.42
N LEU A 36 -4.12 1.18 0.99
CA LEU A 36 -3.45 1.49 -0.26
C LEU A 36 -4.39 1.33 -1.46
N LEU A 37 -5.12 0.21 -1.53
CA LEU A 37 -6.10 -0.04 -2.59
C LEU A 37 -7.30 0.92 -2.54
N ALA A 38 -7.75 1.29 -1.34
CA ALA A 38 -8.86 2.23 -1.15
C ALA A 38 -8.50 3.69 -1.45
N GLY A 39 -7.24 4.03 -1.67
CA GLY A 39 -6.80 5.38 -2.00
C GLY A 39 -7.57 5.99 -3.18
N CYS A 40 -7.93 7.27 -3.06
CA CYS A 40 -8.74 8.01 -4.04
C CYS A 40 -10.08 7.37 -4.45
N SER A 41 -10.67 6.50 -3.61
CA SER A 41 -11.99 5.91 -3.86
C SER A 41 -13.16 6.69 -3.21
N SER A 42 -12.86 7.67 -2.36
CA SER A 42 -13.85 8.42 -1.58
C SER A 42 -13.40 9.87 -1.37
N SER A 43 -14.36 10.79 -1.35
CA SER A 43 -14.17 12.20 -1.01
C SER A 43 -13.93 12.46 0.50
N SER A 44 -13.81 11.41 1.31
CA SER A 44 -13.44 11.55 2.73
C SER A 44 -12.08 12.25 2.87
N PRO A 45 -11.91 13.24 3.76
CA PRO A 45 -10.76 14.16 3.75
C PRO A 45 -9.36 13.52 3.70
N MET A 46 -9.18 12.30 4.22
CA MET A 46 -7.89 11.61 4.23
C MET A 46 -7.65 10.65 3.05
N ILE A 47 -8.71 10.23 2.36
CA ILE A 47 -8.61 9.21 1.30
C ILE A 47 -7.98 9.76 0.00
N PRO A 48 -8.23 11.02 -0.42
CA PRO A 48 -7.54 11.63 -1.55
C PRO A 48 -6.04 11.81 -1.35
N ASP A 49 -5.51 11.77 -0.13
CA ASP A 49 -4.08 11.88 0.15
C ASP A 49 -3.32 10.54 -0.04
N ILE A 50 -4.06 9.45 -0.20
CA ILE A 50 -3.52 8.16 -0.65
C ILE A 50 -3.75 8.08 -2.16
N PHE A 51 -2.74 8.49 -2.92
CA PHE A 51 -2.73 8.47 -4.38
C PHE A 51 -1.43 7.88 -4.90
N LEU A 52 -1.45 7.42 -6.15
CA LEU A 52 -0.30 6.87 -6.86
C LEU A 52 0.42 7.99 -7.60
N ILE A 53 -0.35 8.78 -8.36
CA ILE A 53 0.11 9.97 -9.07
C ILE A 53 -0.89 11.11 -8.84
N SER A 54 -0.38 12.32 -8.76
CA SER A 54 -1.14 13.57 -8.73
C SER A 54 -0.68 14.44 -9.88
N LEU A 55 -1.57 14.80 -10.78
CA LEU A 55 -1.37 15.76 -11.86
C LEU A 55 -2.09 17.05 -11.46
N TYR A 56 -1.46 18.21 -11.63
CA TYR A 56 -2.10 19.47 -11.26
C TYR A 56 -1.55 20.64 -12.04
N TYR A 57 -2.40 21.63 -12.28
CA TYR A 57 -1.97 22.88 -12.90
C TYR A 57 -1.16 23.72 -11.92
N GLN A 58 0.04 24.10 -12.36
CA GLN A 58 0.88 25.05 -11.67
C GLN A 58 1.82 25.70 -12.68
N SER A 59 1.86 27.03 -12.71
CA SER A 59 2.83 27.76 -13.52
C SER A 59 4.23 27.64 -12.93
N TYR A 60 5.22 27.29 -13.76
CA TYR A 60 6.63 27.31 -13.44
C TYR A 60 7.47 27.57 -14.70
N THR A 61 8.70 28.05 -14.53
CA THR A 61 9.63 28.23 -15.65
C THR A 61 10.18 26.86 -16.08
N PRO A 62 9.88 26.37 -17.30
CA PRO A 62 10.43 25.11 -17.77
C PRO A 62 11.93 25.25 -18.06
N VAL A 63 12.66 24.14 -18.00
CA VAL A 63 14.08 24.07 -18.36
C VAL A 63 14.21 23.25 -19.65
N PRO A 64 14.01 23.87 -20.83
CA PRO A 64 14.09 23.14 -22.10
C PRO A 64 15.52 22.73 -22.42
N SER A 65 15.66 21.66 -23.23
CA SER A 65 16.94 21.27 -23.80
C SER A 65 17.46 22.37 -24.73
N THR A 66 18.75 22.71 -24.61
CA THR A 66 19.42 23.64 -25.53
C THR A 66 19.71 23.03 -26.89
N ALA A 67 19.57 21.69 -27.03
CA ALA A 67 19.83 20.99 -28.28
C ALA A 67 18.68 21.20 -29.28
N GLN A 68 17.44 20.97 -28.85
CA GLN A 68 16.23 21.10 -29.68
C GLN A 68 15.02 21.37 -28.78
N ALA A 69 14.46 22.57 -28.81
CA ALA A 69 13.19 22.94 -28.20
C ALA A 69 12.70 24.27 -28.79
N ASP A 70 11.39 24.40 -29.05
CA ASP A 70 10.77 25.68 -29.39
C ASP A 70 10.25 26.35 -28.11
N TYR A 71 10.86 27.46 -27.73
CA TYR A 71 10.52 28.23 -26.54
C TYR A 71 9.09 28.81 -26.60
N ASN A 72 8.49 28.96 -27.79
CA ASN A 72 7.14 29.48 -27.93
C ASN A 72 6.07 28.49 -27.45
N VAL A 73 6.40 27.19 -27.37
CA VAL A 73 5.46 26.16 -26.89
C VAL A 73 5.05 26.44 -25.44
N HIS A 74 5.98 26.90 -24.60
CA HIS A 74 5.67 27.26 -23.21
C HIS A 74 4.60 28.36 -23.15
N THR A 75 4.79 29.44 -23.92
CA THR A 75 3.84 30.56 -23.98
C THR A 75 2.48 30.12 -24.51
N ALA A 76 2.46 29.28 -25.56
CA ALA A 76 1.21 28.77 -26.14
C ALA A 76 0.42 27.92 -25.13
N ILE A 77 1.09 26.98 -24.45
CA ILE A 77 0.45 26.14 -23.43
C ILE A 77 -0.01 26.99 -22.24
N SER A 78 0.82 27.92 -21.76
CA SER A 78 0.48 28.83 -20.67
C SER A 78 -0.78 29.65 -20.97
N ASN A 79 -0.92 30.15 -22.20
CA ASN A 79 -2.12 30.88 -22.63
C ASN A 79 -3.40 30.01 -22.65
N ILE A 80 -3.27 28.71 -22.98
CA ILE A 80 -4.38 27.75 -22.96
C ILE A 80 -4.78 27.42 -21.52
N VAL A 81 -3.80 27.17 -20.64
CA VAL A 81 -4.06 26.84 -19.22
C VAL A 81 -4.62 28.04 -18.46
N GLY A 82 -4.15 29.24 -18.76
CA GLY A 82 -4.64 30.47 -18.15
C GLY A 82 -4.48 30.46 -16.63
N GLN A 83 -5.60 30.40 -15.91
CA GLN A 83 -5.66 30.41 -14.43
C GLN A 83 -6.22 29.12 -13.84
N ALA A 84 -6.27 28.03 -14.62
CA ALA A 84 -6.73 26.74 -14.13
C ALA A 84 -5.90 26.28 -12.91
N LYS A 85 -6.58 25.72 -11.90
CA LYS A 85 -5.97 25.24 -10.65
C LYS A 85 -6.31 23.77 -10.35
N LEU A 86 -6.91 23.09 -11.32
CA LEU A 86 -7.36 21.73 -11.14
C LEU A 86 -6.20 20.79 -10.78
N ALA A 87 -6.48 19.89 -9.83
CA ALA A 87 -5.64 18.76 -9.50
C ALA A 87 -6.43 17.45 -9.70
N ALA A 88 -5.83 16.47 -10.35
CA ALA A 88 -6.34 15.11 -10.53
C ALA A 88 -5.38 14.11 -9.88
N ARG A 89 -5.90 13.29 -8.97
CA ARG A 89 -5.17 12.24 -8.26
C ARG A 89 -5.72 10.88 -8.63
N VAL A 90 -4.84 9.92 -8.83
CA VAL A 90 -5.22 8.56 -9.23
C VAL A 90 -4.88 7.60 -8.09
N GLY A 91 -5.86 6.80 -7.66
CA GLY A 91 -5.66 5.64 -6.81
C GLY A 91 -5.81 4.33 -7.58
N TYR A 92 -5.84 3.20 -6.88
CA TYR A 92 -6.01 1.90 -7.52
C TYR A 92 -7.42 1.69 -8.11
N PHE A 93 -8.44 2.22 -7.45
CA PHE A 93 -9.84 2.00 -7.82
C PHE A 93 -10.62 3.26 -8.19
N GLY A 94 -9.96 4.42 -8.23
CA GLY A 94 -10.66 5.68 -8.45
C GLY A 94 -9.74 6.84 -8.78
N ILE A 95 -10.38 7.94 -9.17
CA ILE A 95 -9.75 9.22 -9.46
C ILE A 95 -10.44 10.25 -8.56
N CYS A 96 -9.65 11.12 -7.95
CA CYS A 96 -10.15 12.28 -7.22
C CYS A 96 -9.71 13.56 -7.93
N VAL A 97 -10.61 14.52 -8.07
CA VAL A 97 -10.32 15.82 -8.67
C VAL A 97 -10.66 16.95 -7.71
N SER A 98 -9.86 18.01 -7.72
CA SER A 98 -10.13 19.26 -7.02
C SER A 98 -10.11 20.37 -8.06
N PRO A 99 -11.27 20.85 -8.55
CA PRO A 99 -11.33 21.77 -9.70
C PRO A 99 -10.66 23.13 -9.45
N ASP A 100 -10.85 23.67 -8.25
CA ASP A 100 -10.35 25.00 -7.88
C ASP A 100 -9.32 24.97 -6.72
N GLY A 101 -8.79 23.79 -6.40
CA GLY A 101 -7.94 23.59 -5.21
C GLY A 101 -8.71 23.53 -3.88
N GLY A 102 -10.04 23.40 -3.94
CA GLY A 102 -10.94 23.21 -2.79
C GLY A 102 -11.23 21.74 -2.49
N ALA A 103 -12.51 21.40 -2.38
CA ALA A 103 -12.97 20.05 -2.06
C ALA A 103 -12.60 19.02 -3.15
N TRP A 104 -12.48 17.75 -2.74
CA TRP A 104 -12.19 16.63 -3.63
C TRP A 104 -13.46 15.90 -4.06
N LEU A 105 -13.62 15.70 -5.35
CA LEU A 105 -14.67 14.87 -5.97
C LEU A 105 -14.04 13.57 -6.45
N CYS A 106 -14.45 12.44 -5.88
CA CYS A 106 -13.86 11.14 -6.20
C CYS A 106 -14.86 10.23 -6.90
N SER A 107 -14.42 9.58 -7.97
CA SER A 107 -15.22 8.61 -8.73
C SER A 107 -14.31 7.64 -9.46
N ASN A 108 -14.82 6.44 -9.74
CA ASN A 108 -14.16 5.50 -10.66
C ASN A 108 -14.49 5.81 -12.13
N ASN A 109 -15.47 6.69 -12.39
CA ASN A 109 -15.86 7.11 -13.73
C ASN A 109 -15.30 8.51 -14.03
N ALA A 110 -14.27 8.57 -14.88
CA ALA A 110 -13.63 9.81 -15.29
C ALA A 110 -14.57 10.74 -16.06
N THR A 111 -15.48 10.20 -16.88
CA THR A 111 -16.47 11.00 -17.61
C THR A 111 -17.45 11.67 -16.65
N ALA A 112 -17.84 10.99 -15.57
CA ALA A 112 -18.67 11.61 -14.54
C ALA A 112 -17.94 12.78 -13.87
N LEU A 113 -16.64 12.65 -13.58
CA LEU A 113 -15.84 13.76 -13.03
C LEU A 113 -15.69 14.91 -14.02
N ALA A 114 -15.43 14.61 -15.29
CA ALA A 114 -15.29 15.62 -16.34
C ALA A 114 -16.59 16.42 -16.57
N ASN A 115 -17.76 15.81 -16.35
CA ASN A 115 -19.05 16.50 -16.46
C ASN A 115 -19.29 17.51 -15.32
N GLU A 116 -18.61 17.36 -14.19
CA GLU A 116 -18.69 18.27 -13.04
C GLU A 116 -17.64 19.40 -13.10
N VAL A 117 -16.83 19.42 -14.16
CA VAL A 117 -15.71 20.36 -14.34
C VAL A 117 -15.87 21.11 -15.65
N SER A 118 -15.66 22.42 -15.63
CA SER A 118 -15.74 23.23 -16.84
C SER A 118 -14.46 23.15 -17.68
N VAL A 119 -14.56 23.45 -18.97
CA VAL A 119 -13.42 23.36 -19.91
C VAL A 119 -12.28 24.30 -19.53
N ASP A 120 -12.59 25.46 -18.95
CA ASP A 120 -11.60 26.42 -18.43
C ASP A 120 -10.90 25.94 -17.15
N GLN A 121 -11.48 24.98 -16.42
CA GLN A 121 -10.86 24.35 -15.25
C GLN A 121 -9.94 23.18 -15.62
N ASP A 122 -10.24 22.45 -16.70
CA ASP A 122 -9.40 21.35 -17.23
C ASP A 122 -8.96 21.51 -18.70
N PRO A 123 -8.29 22.62 -19.08
CA PRO A 123 -8.04 22.97 -20.48
C PRO A 123 -7.08 22.01 -21.22
N LEU A 124 -6.25 21.26 -20.49
CA LEU A 124 -5.36 20.22 -21.02
C LEU A 124 -5.86 18.80 -20.75
N ASN A 125 -7.06 18.64 -20.20
CA ASN A 125 -7.70 17.35 -20.00
C ASN A 125 -6.92 16.41 -19.06
N LEU A 126 -6.48 16.92 -17.90
CA LEU A 126 -5.80 16.15 -16.86
C LEU A 126 -6.69 15.04 -16.29
N ILE A 127 -8.01 15.21 -16.27
CA ILE A 127 -8.94 14.14 -15.83
C ILE A 127 -8.84 12.94 -16.77
N TRP A 128 -8.81 13.17 -18.09
CA TRP A 128 -8.63 12.09 -19.05
C TRP A 128 -7.24 11.47 -18.94
N LEU A 129 -6.18 12.26 -18.79
CA LEU A 129 -4.83 11.72 -18.60
C LEU A 129 -4.73 10.84 -17.34
N ALA A 130 -5.35 11.28 -16.24
CA ALA A 130 -5.48 10.51 -15.01
C ALA A 130 -6.23 9.18 -15.24
N SER A 131 -7.29 9.20 -16.06
CA SER A 131 -8.02 7.98 -16.43
C SER A 131 -7.17 7.00 -17.25
N GLN A 132 -6.39 7.49 -18.21
CA GLN A 132 -5.50 6.64 -19.00
C GLN A 132 -4.43 5.99 -18.12
N PHE A 133 -3.86 6.73 -17.15
CA PHE A 133 -2.94 6.14 -16.19
C PHE A 133 -3.61 5.04 -15.36
N LYS A 134 -4.81 5.29 -14.82
CA LYS A 134 -5.56 4.29 -14.06
C LYS A 134 -5.84 3.02 -14.88
N ASP A 135 -6.39 3.18 -16.07
CA ASP A 135 -6.95 2.05 -16.82
C ASP A 135 -5.89 1.24 -17.59
N MET A 136 -4.78 1.88 -17.98
CA MET A 136 -3.75 1.24 -18.81
C MET A 136 -2.50 0.81 -18.04
N ILE A 137 -2.22 1.41 -16.88
CA ILE A 137 -0.94 1.25 -16.19
C ILE A 137 -1.11 0.61 -14.79
N VAL A 138 -2.18 0.96 -14.08
CA VAL A 138 -2.40 0.48 -12.71
C VAL A 138 -2.90 -0.96 -12.70
N PHE A 139 -2.24 -1.83 -11.91
CA PHE A 139 -2.59 -3.26 -11.81
C PHE A 139 -2.80 -3.68 -10.34
N PRO A 140 -4.04 -3.64 -9.81
CA PRO A 140 -4.32 -3.93 -8.39
C PRO A 140 -4.34 -5.43 -8.05
N TYR A 141 -4.49 -6.31 -9.04
CA TYR A 141 -4.86 -7.72 -8.80
C TYR A 141 -3.82 -8.51 -8.01
N LEU A 142 -2.52 -8.24 -8.20
CA LEU A 142 -1.47 -8.90 -7.41
C LEU A 142 -1.58 -8.57 -5.91
N ILE A 143 -1.92 -7.32 -5.57
CA ILE A 143 -2.10 -6.90 -4.17
C ILE A 143 -3.33 -7.59 -3.58
N ILE A 144 -4.43 -7.67 -4.33
CA ILE A 144 -5.65 -8.38 -3.90
C ILE A 144 -5.34 -9.84 -3.57
N ILE A 145 -4.63 -10.54 -4.47
CA ILE A 145 -4.25 -11.95 -4.25
C ILE A 145 -3.30 -12.07 -3.05
N ALA A 146 -2.35 -11.14 -2.88
CA ALA A 146 -1.46 -11.13 -1.72
C ALA A 146 -2.22 -10.94 -0.39
N ILE A 147 -3.25 -10.07 -0.35
CA ILE A 147 -4.12 -9.91 0.82
C ILE A 147 -4.84 -11.22 1.14
N ILE A 148 -5.38 -11.90 0.13
CA ILE A 148 -6.06 -13.20 0.31
C ILE A 148 -5.08 -14.24 0.89
N PHE A 149 -3.86 -14.33 0.35
CA PHE A 149 -2.85 -15.26 0.87
C PHE A 149 -2.39 -14.90 2.29
N ALA A 150 -2.22 -13.62 2.60
CA ALA A 150 -1.92 -13.14 3.93
C ALA A 150 -3.05 -13.49 4.92
N PHE A 151 -4.31 -13.33 4.51
CA PHE A 151 -5.47 -13.69 5.33
C PHE A 151 -5.55 -15.21 5.57
N ILE A 152 -5.34 -16.03 4.54
CA ILE A 152 -5.26 -17.49 4.70
C ILE A 152 -4.13 -17.85 5.67
N CYS A 153 -2.95 -17.23 5.54
CA CYS A 153 -1.83 -17.44 6.47
C CYS A 153 -2.22 -17.10 7.91
N LEU A 154 -2.90 -15.97 8.13
CA LEU A 154 -3.42 -15.60 9.45
C LEU A 154 -4.34 -16.68 10.03
N LEU A 155 -5.25 -17.24 9.23
CA LEU A 155 -6.13 -18.33 9.66
C LEU A 155 -5.35 -19.61 9.98
N LEU A 156 -4.34 -19.96 9.18
CA LEU A 156 -3.49 -21.11 9.46
C LEU A 156 -2.71 -20.94 10.78
N LEU A 157 -2.17 -19.75 11.03
CA LEU A 157 -1.48 -19.44 12.28
C LEU A 157 -2.43 -19.48 13.49
N ALA A 158 -3.70 -19.13 13.31
CA ALA A 158 -4.71 -19.23 14.37
C ALA A 158 -4.99 -20.69 14.80
N THR A 159 -4.63 -21.69 13.98
CA THR A 159 -4.73 -23.11 14.35
C THR A 159 -3.55 -23.59 15.19
N PHE A 160 -2.54 -22.75 15.42
CA PHE A 160 -1.37 -23.15 16.18
C PHE A 160 -1.75 -23.29 17.66
N PRO A 161 -1.32 -24.38 18.30
CA PRO A 161 -1.70 -24.60 19.68
C PRO A 161 -1.01 -23.55 20.59
N GLY A 162 -1.78 -23.00 21.50
CA GLY A 162 -1.31 -22.04 22.49
C GLY A 162 -0.45 -22.68 23.57
N TRP A 163 0.14 -21.86 24.43
CA TRP A 163 0.78 -22.36 25.65
C TRP A 163 -0.31 -22.81 26.62
N HIS A 164 -0.18 -24.02 27.16
CA HIS A 164 -1.05 -24.53 28.22
C HIS A 164 -0.21 -25.18 29.31
N GLU A 165 -0.61 -24.96 30.55
CA GLU A 165 -0.04 -25.61 31.72
C GLU A 165 -0.72 -26.99 31.88
N GLU A 166 0.08 -28.04 32.06
CA GLU A 166 -0.40 -29.35 32.46
C GLU A 166 0.18 -29.70 33.82
N GLU A 167 -0.66 -30.20 34.72
CA GLU A 167 -0.24 -30.69 36.04
C GLU A 167 0.34 -32.11 35.87
N ASP A 168 1.59 -32.31 36.25
CA ASP A 168 2.21 -33.64 36.20
C ASP A 168 1.70 -34.58 37.31
N ALA A 169 2.04 -35.86 37.22
CA ALA A 169 1.63 -36.88 38.20
C ALA A 169 2.21 -36.66 39.62
N HIS A 170 3.02 -35.62 39.83
CA HIS A 170 3.64 -35.23 41.09
C HIS A 170 3.10 -33.88 41.60
N GLY A 171 2.10 -33.29 40.94
CA GLY A 171 1.49 -32.01 41.32
C GLY A 171 2.34 -30.78 40.99
N SER A 172 3.32 -30.93 40.10
CA SER A 172 4.14 -29.84 39.58
C SER A 172 3.57 -29.34 38.26
N GLU A 173 3.30 -28.04 38.17
CA GLU A 173 2.83 -27.38 36.95
C GLU A 173 3.96 -27.39 35.91
N ARG A 174 3.70 -28.02 34.76
CA ARG A 174 4.62 -28.03 33.62
C ARG A 174 4.00 -27.29 32.44
N GLU A 175 4.67 -26.24 31.97
CA GLU A 175 4.33 -25.60 30.70
C GLU A 175 4.61 -26.57 29.54
N VAL A 176 3.56 -27.00 28.84
CA VAL A 176 3.68 -27.81 27.63
C VAL A 176 3.57 -26.90 26.41
N LYS A 177 4.58 -26.95 25.55
CA LYS A 177 4.63 -26.21 24.27
C LYS A 177 4.38 -27.19 23.12
N PRO A 178 3.12 -27.46 22.77
CA PRO A 178 2.80 -28.35 21.64
C PRO A 178 3.37 -27.79 20.32
N PHE A 179 3.97 -28.68 19.53
CA PHE A 179 4.52 -28.29 18.23
C PHE A 179 3.38 -28.11 17.21
N PRO A 180 3.37 -27.00 16.43
CA PRO A 180 2.42 -26.84 15.34
C PRO A 180 2.64 -27.92 14.28
N SER A 181 1.58 -28.29 13.56
CA SER A 181 1.72 -29.30 12.51
C SER A 181 2.73 -28.84 11.44
N ARG A 182 3.63 -29.75 11.04
CA ARG A 182 4.67 -29.46 10.04
C ARG A 182 4.05 -29.04 8.71
N PHE A 183 2.97 -29.70 8.29
CA PHE A 183 2.29 -29.41 7.03
C PHE A 183 1.71 -28.00 7.00
N VAL A 184 0.97 -27.61 8.05
CA VAL A 184 0.37 -26.26 8.13
C VAL A 184 1.47 -25.20 8.19
N SER A 185 2.55 -25.43 8.95
CA SER A 185 3.68 -24.50 9.01
C SER A 185 4.38 -24.29 7.65
N GLN A 186 4.57 -25.36 6.88
CA GLN A 186 5.18 -25.26 5.54
C GLN A 186 4.27 -24.53 4.54
N ILE A 187 2.96 -24.81 4.57
CA ILE A 187 2.01 -24.09 3.72
C ILE A 187 1.97 -22.62 4.09
N ALA A 188 1.89 -22.27 5.38
CA ALA A 188 1.88 -20.89 5.86
C ALA A 188 3.14 -20.13 5.40
N LEU A 189 4.32 -20.76 5.48
CA LEU A 189 5.57 -20.18 4.97
C LEU A 189 5.53 -19.97 3.45
N ALA A 190 5.07 -20.96 2.68
CA ALA A 190 5.01 -20.87 1.23
C ALA A 190 4.07 -19.75 0.75
N ILE A 191 2.85 -19.68 1.30
CA ILE A 191 1.86 -18.68 0.88
C ILE A 191 2.28 -17.26 1.27
N ILE A 192 2.87 -17.06 2.46
CA ILE A 192 3.32 -15.72 2.88
C ILE A 192 4.52 -15.26 2.05
N PHE A 193 5.39 -16.19 1.67
CA PHE A 193 6.51 -15.90 0.78
C PHE A 193 6.01 -15.46 -0.61
N ILE A 194 5.07 -16.21 -1.21
CA ILE A 194 4.46 -15.82 -2.49
C ILE A 194 3.74 -14.48 -2.38
N ALA A 195 2.99 -14.24 -1.29
CA ALA A 195 2.35 -12.95 -1.04
C ALA A 195 3.38 -11.80 -0.99
N SER A 196 4.53 -12.01 -0.33
CA SER A 196 5.61 -11.01 -0.25
C SER A 196 6.17 -10.67 -1.63
N ILE A 197 6.33 -11.66 -2.52
CA ILE A 197 6.77 -11.45 -3.91
C ILE A 197 5.74 -10.65 -4.69
N PHE A 198 4.45 -10.99 -4.56
CA PHE A 198 3.39 -10.25 -5.26
C PHE A 198 3.32 -8.80 -4.82
N VAL A 199 3.47 -8.51 -3.52
CA VAL A 199 3.55 -7.14 -3.03
C VAL A 199 4.81 -6.45 -3.56
N LEU A 200 5.97 -7.10 -3.54
CA LEU A 200 7.21 -6.54 -4.07
C LEU A 200 7.09 -6.13 -5.54
N VAL A 201 6.61 -7.04 -6.39
CA VAL A 201 6.40 -6.78 -7.81
C VAL A 201 5.41 -5.65 -8.02
N SER A 202 4.30 -5.63 -7.27
CA SER A 202 3.28 -4.59 -7.37
C SER A 202 3.80 -3.21 -7.00
N VAL A 203 4.51 -3.10 -5.87
CA VAL A 203 5.03 -1.83 -5.36
C VAL A 203 6.15 -1.31 -6.27
N LEU A 204 7.04 -2.17 -6.75
CA LEU A 204 8.08 -1.81 -7.72
C LEU A 204 7.46 -1.29 -9.02
N TRP A 205 6.52 -2.04 -9.59
CA TRP A 205 5.80 -1.66 -10.81
C TRP A 205 5.12 -0.31 -10.64
N GLN A 206 4.35 -0.14 -9.56
CA GLN A 206 3.60 1.08 -9.33
C GLN A 206 4.51 2.28 -9.11
N HIS A 207 5.60 2.12 -8.37
CA HIS A 207 6.57 3.17 -8.13
C HIS A 207 7.23 3.65 -9.43
N THR A 208 7.78 2.73 -10.22
CA THR A 208 8.47 3.08 -11.48
C THR A 208 7.51 3.68 -12.50
N ALA A 209 6.31 3.11 -12.65
CA ALA A 209 5.29 3.63 -13.55
C ALA A 209 4.83 5.04 -13.17
N SER A 210 4.58 5.30 -11.88
CA SER A 210 4.15 6.62 -11.42
C SER A 210 5.24 7.67 -11.58
N VAL A 211 6.51 7.32 -11.31
CA VAL A 211 7.65 8.22 -11.53
C VAL A 211 7.81 8.55 -13.02
N ALA A 212 7.77 7.54 -13.90
CA ALA A 212 7.91 7.75 -15.33
C ALA A 212 6.77 8.63 -15.89
N ALA A 213 5.52 8.31 -15.56
CA ALA A 213 4.36 9.10 -15.97
C ALA A 213 4.45 10.54 -15.44
N SER A 214 4.90 10.72 -14.19
CA SER A 214 5.04 12.04 -13.57
C SER A 214 6.08 12.91 -14.26
N ILE A 215 7.21 12.34 -14.71
CA ILE A 215 8.24 13.09 -15.43
C ILE A 215 7.74 13.45 -16.82
N ILE A 216 7.20 12.49 -17.56
CA ILE A 216 6.69 12.71 -18.93
C ILE A 216 5.57 13.75 -18.95
N ALA A 217 4.62 13.66 -18.02
CA ALA A 217 3.51 14.62 -17.93
C ALA A 217 4.00 16.05 -17.61
N GLN A 218 5.01 16.19 -16.76
CA GLN A 218 5.61 17.49 -16.44
C GLN A 218 6.37 18.08 -17.63
N ASP A 219 7.21 17.28 -18.26
CA ASP A 219 8.04 17.75 -19.37
C ASP A 219 7.17 18.15 -20.57
N LEU A 220 6.11 17.38 -20.87
CA LEU A 220 5.12 17.73 -21.90
C LEU A 220 4.23 18.92 -21.50
N GLY A 221 3.92 19.06 -20.21
CA GLY A 221 3.18 20.20 -19.67
C GLY A 221 3.93 21.53 -19.75
N ASN A 222 5.23 21.48 -20.03
CA ASN A 222 6.11 22.60 -20.40
C ASN A 222 5.84 23.88 -19.60
N GLY A 223 5.89 23.78 -18.27
CA GLY A 223 5.71 24.94 -17.38
C GLY A 223 4.29 25.21 -16.90
N SER A 224 3.30 24.38 -17.28
CA SER A 224 1.90 24.56 -16.88
C SER A 224 1.31 23.39 -16.07
N VAL A 225 1.89 22.19 -16.19
CA VAL A 225 1.45 21.00 -15.44
C VAL A 225 2.59 20.52 -14.56
N LYS A 226 2.31 20.37 -13.27
CA LYS A 226 3.16 19.64 -12.35
C LYS A 226 2.58 18.28 -12.01
N SER A 227 3.45 17.38 -11.60
CA SER A 227 3.08 16.05 -11.17
C SER A 227 3.86 15.63 -9.94
N GLY A 228 3.22 14.83 -9.11
CA GLY A 228 3.83 14.24 -7.91
C GLY A 228 3.46 12.78 -7.76
N VAL A 229 4.36 12.02 -7.16
CA VAL A 229 4.11 10.61 -6.79
C VAL A 229 3.69 10.57 -5.32
N GLY A 230 2.68 9.77 -4.99
CA GLY A 230 2.12 9.78 -3.63
C GLY A 230 3.03 9.06 -2.63
N SER A 231 3.66 9.83 -1.75
CA SER A 231 4.55 9.33 -0.70
C SER A 231 3.82 8.39 0.27
N THR A 232 2.58 8.72 0.65
CA THR A 232 1.77 7.88 1.54
C THR A 232 1.54 6.50 0.93
N ALA A 233 1.18 6.43 -0.36
CA ALA A 233 0.99 5.16 -1.05
C ALA A 233 2.30 4.35 -1.11
N MET A 234 3.44 5.01 -1.36
CA MET A 234 4.75 4.34 -1.32
C MET A 234 5.03 3.74 0.06
N VAL A 235 4.81 4.51 1.13
CA VAL A 235 5.06 4.06 2.50
C VAL A 235 4.16 2.87 2.84
N LEU A 236 2.85 2.94 2.55
CA LEU A 236 1.93 1.84 2.78
C LEU A 236 2.38 0.56 2.07
N GLY A 237 2.79 0.65 0.80
CA GLY A 237 3.26 -0.49 0.02
C GLY A 237 4.58 -1.07 0.54
N TRP A 238 5.63 -0.25 0.67
CA TRP A 238 6.96 -0.71 1.08
C TRP A 238 7.01 -1.18 2.53
N PHE A 239 6.28 -0.52 3.42
CA PHE A 239 6.19 -0.94 4.82
C PHE A 239 5.45 -2.27 4.93
N SER A 240 4.34 -2.47 4.20
CA SER A 240 3.65 -3.76 4.11
C SER A 240 4.57 -4.88 3.62
N PHE A 241 5.37 -4.61 2.58
CA PHE A 241 6.37 -5.56 2.09
C PHE A 241 7.39 -5.93 3.17
N ALA A 242 7.97 -4.94 3.86
CA ALA A 242 8.93 -5.18 4.93
C ALA A 242 8.33 -6.04 6.06
N LEU A 243 7.08 -5.78 6.45
CA LEU A 243 6.37 -6.60 7.44
C LEU A 243 6.19 -8.05 6.97
N LEU A 244 5.83 -8.28 5.70
CA LEU A 244 5.74 -9.63 5.14
C LEU A 244 7.08 -10.37 5.13
N ILE A 245 8.19 -9.68 4.87
CA ILE A 245 9.53 -10.26 4.97
C ILE A 245 9.86 -10.66 6.41
N VAL A 246 9.59 -9.79 7.38
CA VAL A 246 9.78 -10.10 8.80
C VAL A 246 8.95 -11.32 9.21
N VAL A 247 7.69 -11.41 8.77
CA VAL A 247 6.84 -12.57 9.04
C VAL A 247 7.38 -13.84 8.39
N THR A 248 7.85 -13.75 7.14
CA THR A 248 8.42 -14.88 6.41
C THR A 248 9.67 -15.42 7.12
N ILE A 249 10.59 -14.53 7.50
CA ILE A 249 11.79 -14.89 8.27
C ILE A 249 11.39 -15.47 9.62
N GLY A 250 10.40 -14.88 10.29
CA GLY A 250 9.94 -15.35 11.59
C GLY A 250 9.37 -16.77 11.54
N LEU A 251 8.54 -17.07 10.54
CA LEU A 251 8.04 -18.43 10.31
C LEU A 251 9.18 -19.40 9.98
N LEU A 252 10.14 -18.98 9.16
CA LEU A 252 11.30 -19.81 8.82
C LEU A 252 12.13 -20.16 10.06
N VAL A 253 12.46 -19.16 10.89
CA VAL A 253 13.21 -19.35 12.14
C VAL A 253 12.47 -20.30 13.07
N MET A 254 11.18 -20.08 13.29
CA MET A 254 10.36 -20.96 14.13
C MET A 254 10.36 -22.40 13.62
N ILE A 255 10.20 -22.63 12.31
CA ILE A 255 10.24 -23.97 11.72
C ILE A 255 11.61 -24.63 11.92
N LEU A 256 12.70 -23.89 11.71
CA LEU A 256 14.06 -24.40 11.91
C LEU A 256 14.34 -24.72 13.38
N SER A 257 13.92 -23.85 14.31
CA SER A 257 14.05 -24.09 15.75
C SER A 257 13.30 -25.34 16.20
N ILE A 258 12.09 -25.57 15.69
CA ILE A 258 11.31 -26.78 15.99
C ILE A 258 12.02 -28.03 15.48
N ARG A 259 12.60 -27.99 14.26
CA ARG A 259 13.36 -29.12 13.71
C ARG A 259 14.56 -29.46 14.58
N VAL A 260 15.39 -28.47 14.93
CA VAL A 260 16.57 -28.67 15.79
C VAL A 260 16.18 -29.21 17.17
N LEU A 261 15.13 -28.67 17.80
CA LEU A 261 14.64 -29.18 19.09
C LEU A 261 14.15 -30.63 18.98
N SER A 262 13.43 -30.97 17.90
CA SER A 262 12.96 -32.34 17.69
C SER A 262 14.08 -33.34 17.40
N GLU A 263 15.21 -32.89 16.85
CA GLU A 263 16.39 -33.74 16.60
C GLU A 263 17.28 -33.87 17.84
N THR A 264 17.27 -32.88 18.74
CA THR A 264 18.15 -32.85 19.92
C THR A 264 17.51 -33.52 21.15
N PHE A 265 16.18 -33.42 21.30
CA PHE A 265 15.45 -33.87 22.48
C PHE A 265 14.32 -34.86 22.19
N GLY A 266 14.07 -35.21 20.92
CA GLY A 266 13.11 -36.24 20.50
C GLY A 266 13.81 -37.55 20.18
#